data_AF-A0A9D1JMF8-F1
#
_entry.id   AF-A0A9D1JMF8-F1
#
_cell.length_a   1.000
_cell.length_b   1.000
_cell.length_c   1.000
_cell.angle_alpha   90.00
_cell.angle_beta   90.00
_cell.angle_gamma   90.00
#
_symmetry.space_group_name_H-M   'P 1'
#
loop_
_entity.id
_entity.type
_entity.pdbx_description
1 polymer ?
#
loop_
_entity_poly.entity_id
_entity_poly.type
_entity_poly.pdbx_seq_one_letter_code
_entity_poly.pdbx_strand_id
1 'polypeptide(L)'
;MKKLFLFFTTLILLFTTTACTGDKPAILFNKNPITKETVMDYSTVFKPNVRIYYLILMPKKVHSRFIYIQIIKKDNSQERLGYKLYWANTVRLKDEQVFYYDDYIVISQPGAYIMKVYSKDNPTVPLTMAQFFVRQ
;
A
#
# COMPACT_ATOMS: atom_id res chain seq x y z
N MET A 1 -44.23 26.44 -7.68
CA MET A 1 -43.39 25.94 -6.56
C MET A 1 -42.64 24.64 -6.87
N LYS A 2 -43.26 23.63 -7.50
CA LYS A 2 -42.60 22.35 -7.84
C LYS A 2 -41.33 22.50 -8.70
N LYS A 3 -41.32 23.41 -9.69
CA LYS A 3 -40.15 23.66 -10.56
C LYS A 3 -38.95 24.26 -9.82
N LEU A 4 -39.20 25.11 -8.81
CA LEU A 4 -38.15 25.72 -7.98
C LEU A 4 -37.55 24.69 -7.01
N PHE A 5 -38.41 23.84 -6.44
CA PHE A 5 -37.95 22.72 -5.62
C PHE A 5 -37.11 21.73 -6.43
N LEU A 6 -37.52 21.42 -7.66
CA LEU A 6 -36.78 20.55 -8.58
C LEU A 6 -35.41 21.12 -8.96
N PHE A 7 -35.33 22.45 -9.13
CA PHE A 7 -34.08 23.16 -9.42
C PHE A 7 -33.11 23.12 -8.23
N PHE A 8 -33.61 23.33 -7.02
CA PHE A 8 -32.78 23.23 -5.80
C PHE A 8 -32.30 21.80 -5.55
N THR A 9 -33.13 20.79 -5.77
CA THR A 9 -32.71 19.38 -5.61
C THR A 9 -31.67 18.98 -6.67
N THR A 10 -31.84 19.40 -7.93
CA THR A 10 -30.82 19.13 -8.97
C THR A 10 -29.49 19.85 -8.69
N LEU A 11 -29.52 21.07 -8.16
CA LEU A 11 -28.32 21.81 -7.77
C LEU A 11 -27.57 21.10 -6.63
N ILE A 12 -28.28 20.62 -5.60
CA ILE A 12 -27.69 19.87 -4.48
C ILE A 12 -27.09 18.54 -4.95
N LEU A 13 -27.74 17.83 -5.87
CA LEU A 13 -27.23 16.59 -6.47
C LEU A 13 -25.96 16.80 -7.32
N LEU A 14 -25.79 17.97 -7.95
CA LEU A 14 -24.56 18.29 -8.68
C LEU A 14 -23.36 18.50 -7.74
N PHE A 15 -23.58 19.03 -6.53
CA PHE A 15 -22.50 19.20 -5.54
C PHE A 15 -22.11 17.90 -4.81
N THR A 16 -23.00 16.90 -4.73
CA THR A 16 -22.70 15.62 -4.05
C THR A 16 -22.07 14.56 -4.97
N THR A 17 -22.07 14.78 -6.28
CA THR A 17 -21.59 13.79 -7.27
C THR A 17 -20.15 14.00 -7.73
N THR A 18 -19.47 15.08 -7.33
CA THR A 18 -18.02 15.22 -7.56
C THR A 18 -17.23 14.41 -6.52
N ALA A 19 -17.29 13.08 -6.65
CA ALA A 19 -16.36 12.20 -5.96
C ALA A 19 -14.96 12.43 -6.58
N CYS A 20 -14.16 13.27 -5.92
CA CYS A 20 -12.78 13.50 -6.32
C CYS A 20 -11.96 12.23 -5.99
N THR A 21 -11.90 11.29 -6.94
CA THR A 21 -11.08 10.07 -6.83
C THR A 21 -9.62 10.44 -7.08
N GLY A 22 -8.99 11.10 -6.11
CA GLY A 22 -7.55 11.30 -6.15
C GLY A 22 -6.83 9.96 -6.14
N ASP A 23 -5.75 9.87 -6.92
CA ASP A 23 -4.87 8.69 -6.90
C ASP A 23 -4.44 8.40 -5.46
N LYS A 24 -4.54 7.12 -5.07
CA LYS A 24 -4.19 6.67 -3.72
C LYS A 24 -2.86 5.92 -3.75
N PRO A 25 -2.02 6.06 -2.71
CA PRO A 25 -0.81 5.26 -2.61
C PRO A 25 -1.16 3.78 -2.52
N ALA A 26 -0.39 2.93 -3.20
CA ALA A 26 -0.68 1.51 -3.33
C ALA A 26 0.59 0.68 -3.18
N ILE A 27 0.43 -0.60 -2.81
CA ILE A 27 1.51 -1.59 -2.82
C ILE A 27 1.09 -2.70 -3.76
N LEU A 28 1.92 -2.97 -4.76
CA LEU A 28 1.78 -4.13 -5.64
C LEU A 28 2.87 -5.14 -5.26
N PHE A 29 2.53 -6.42 -5.23
CA PHE A 29 3.50 -7.49 -5.02
C PHE A 29 3.60 -8.34 -6.28
N ASN A 30 4.78 -8.88 -6.56
CA ASN A 30 5.06 -9.66 -7.74
C ASN A 30 5.99 -10.84 -7.44
N LYS A 31 5.82 -11.93 -8.19
CA LYS A 31 6.70 -13.11 -8.14
C LYS A 31 8.00 -12.89 -8.91
N ASN A 32 7.96 -12.01 -9.91
CA ASN A 32 9.09 -11.67 -10.77
C ASN A 32 9.56 -10.24 -10.51
N PRO A 33 10.80 -9.89 -10.90
CA PRO A 33 11.25 -8.49 -10.91
C PRO A 33 10.26 -7.60 -11.64
N ILE A 34 10.02 -6.40 -11.10
CA ILE A 34 9.03 -5.46 -11.62
C ILE A 34 9.61 -4.75 -12.85
N THR A 35 8.99 -4.99 -14.00
CA THR A 35 9.30 -4.36 -15.30
C THR A 35 8.01 -3.88 -15.95
N LYS A 36 8.10 -3.24 -17.12
CA LYS A 36 6.92 -2.79 -17.87
C LYS A 36 5.98 -3.94 -18.22
N GLU A 37 6.55 -5.12 -18.47
CA GLU A 37 5.85 -6.32 -18.88
C GLU A 37 5.25 -7.05 -17.66
N THR A 38 5.96 -7.06 -16.52
CA THR A 38 5.54 -7.84 -15.35
C THR A 38 4.68 -7.05 -14.37
N VAL A 39 4.65 -5.70 -14.41
CA VAL A 39 3.98 -4.86 -13.40
C VAL A 39 2.48 -5.21 -13.21
N MET A 40 1.83 -5.72 -14.25
CA MET A 40 0.43 -6.13 -14.22
C MET A 40 0.19 -7.53 -13.66
N ASP A 41 1.24 -8.36 -13.56
CA ASP A 41 1.19 -9.75 -13.06
C ASP A 41 1.30 -9.81 -11.52
N TYR A 42 0.50 -8.98 -10.83
CA TYR A 42 0.57 -8.92 -9.39
C TYR A 42 0.07 -10.22 -8.74
N SER A 43 0.67 -10.58 -7.60
CA SER A 43 0.26 -11.74 -6.82
C SER A 43 0.19 -11.39 -5.35
N THR A 44 -0.67 -12.05 -4.60
CA THR A 44 -0.74 -11.88 -3.14
C THR A 44 -0.39 -13.16 -2.40
N VAL A 45 -0.02 -14.22 -3.12
CA VAL A 45 0.31 -15.53 -2.56
C VAL A 45 1.67 -16.00 -3.09
N PHE A 46 2.57 -16.29 -2.16
CA PHE A 46 3.97 -16.58 -2.43
C PHE A 46 4.40 -17.86 -1.73
N LYS A 47 5.37 -18.57 -2.31
CA LYS A 47 6.00 -19.72 -1.67
C LYS A 47 7.01 -19.25 -0.61
N PRO A 48 7.30 -20.05 0.43
CA PRO A 48 8.37 -19.74 1.36
C PRO A 48 9.74 -19.68 0.66
N ASN A 49 10.65 -18.85 1.18
CA ASN A 49 12.05 -18.74 0.73
C ASN A 49 12.24 -18.30 -0.73
N VAL A 50 11.24 -17.67 -1.34
CA VAL A 50 11.39 -17.04 -2.66
C VAL A 50 11.38 -15.51 -2.53
N ARG A 51 11.92 -14.82 -3.53
CA ARG A 51 11.83 -13.36 -3.60
C ARG A 51 10.38 -12.95 -3.86
N ILE A 52 9.90 -12.05 -3.02
CA ILE A 52 8.62 -11.35 -3.16
C ILE A 52 8.99 -9.92 -3.53
N TYR A 53 8.84 -9.58 -4.80
CA TYR A 53 9.08 -8.22 -5.29
C TYR A 53 7.89 -7.35 -4.91
N TYR A 54 8.13 -6.09 -4.59
CA TYR A 54 7.07 -5.14 -4.25
C TYR A 54 7.34 -3.76 -4.85
N LEU A 55 6.27 -3.10 -5.26
CA LEU A 55 6.24 -1.73 -5.78
C LEU A 55 5.32 -0.90 -4.90
N ILE A 56 5.86 0.15 -4.30
CA ILE A 56 5.12 1.17 -3.56
C ILE A 56 4.89 2.33 -4.52
N LEU A 57 3.62 2.62 -4.84
CA LEU A 57 3.22 3.78 -5.64
C LEU A 57 2.82 4.93 -4.72
N MET A 58 3.35 6.11 -4.98
CA MET A 58 3.15 7.33 -4.19
C MET A 58 2.70 8.47 -5.12
N PRO A 59 1.38 8.74 -5.22
CA PRO A 59 0.85 9.78 -6.11
C PRO A 59 1.23 11.21 -5.66
N LYS A 60 1.68 11.36 -4.41
CA LYS A 60 2.17 12.61 -3.85
C LYS A 60 3.60 12.42 -3.35
N LYS A 61 4.42 13.45 -3.55
CA LYS A 61 5.80 13.47 -3.09
C LYS A 61 5.84 13.37 -1.56
N VAL A 62 6.69 12.49 -1.03
CA VAL A 62 7.02 12.45 0.40
C VAL A 62 8.03 13.55 0.68
N HIS A 63 7.69 14.54 1.51
CA HIS A 63 8.48 15.76 1.68
C HIS A 63 9.85 15.48 2.30
N SER A 64 9.90 14.68 3.35
CA SER A 64 11.16 14.23 3.96
C SER A 64 12.01 13.34 3.06
N ARG A 65 11.46 12.76 1.99
CA ARG A 65 12.08 11.71 1.17
C ARG A 65 12.44 10.44 1.95
N PHE A 66 11.84 10.23 3.11
CA PHE A 66 12.02 9.01 3.88
C PHE A 66 10.69 8.28 3.99
N ILE A 67 10.69 7.02 3.58
CA ILE A 67 9.59 6.09 3.85
C ILE A 67 10.04 5.06 4.87
N TYR A 68 9.10 4.63 5.70
CA TYR A 68 9.30 3.56 6.66
C TYR A 68 8.37 2.41 6.32
N ILE A 69 8.96 1.26 6.04
CA ILE A 69 8.27 0.06 5.59
C ILE A 69 8.27 -0.92 6.76
N GLN A 70 7.08 -1.42 7.13
CA GLN A 70 6.91 -2.43 8.16
C GLN A 70 6.16 -3.62 7.58
N ILE A 71 6.60 -4.82 7.94
CA ILE A 71 5.91 -6.07 7.67
C ILE A 71 5.51 -6.68 8.99
N ILE A 72 4.21 -6.92 9.14
CA ILE A 72 3.60 -7.49 10.34
C ILE A 72 3.05 -8.85 9.98
N LYS A 73 3.46 -9.89 10.69
CA LYS A 73 2.85 -11.22 10.62
C LYS A 73 1.57 -11.21 11.45
N LYS A 74 0.46 -11.62 10.84
CA LYS A 74 -0.76 -11.99 11.56
C LYS A 74 -0.58 -13.40 12.09
N ASP A 75 -0.54 -13.53 13.40
CA ASP A 75 -0.39 -14.80 14.10
C ASP A 75 -1.34 -14.81 15.30
N ASN A 76 -2.47 -15.51 15.19
CA ASN A 76 -3.48 -15.56 16.24
C ASN A 76 -2.97 -16.20 17.55
N SER A 77 -1.76 -16.79 17.55
CA SER A 77 -1.18 -17.51 18.69
C SER A 77 -0.15 -16.71 19.50
N GLN A 78 0.20 -15.47 19.11
CA GLN A 78 1.29 -14.69 19.73
C GLN A 78 0.94 -13.19 19.84
N GLU A 79 1.29 -12.58 20.99
CA GLU A 79 1.21 -11.14 21.32
C GLU A 79 -0.18 -10.45 21.20
N ARG A 80 -0.24 -9.17 21.63
CA ARG A 80 -1.46 -8.36 21.79
C ARG A 80 -2.23 -8.30 20.46
N LEU A 81 -3.40 -8.93 20.41
CA LEU A 81 -4.32 -9.02 19.26
C LEU A 81 -3.83 -9.88 18.08
N GLY A 82 -2.79 -10.70 18.24
CA GLY A 82 -2.35 -11.64 17.20
C GLY A 82 -1.54 -11.02 16.05
N TYR A 83 -0.75 -9.97 16.34
CA TYR A 83 0.10 -9.29 15.37
C TYR A 83 1.53 -9.20 15.90
N LYS A 84 2.52 -9.59 15.07
CA LYS A 84 3.94 -9.52 15.40
C LYS A 84 4.73 -8.78 14.31
N LEU A 85 5.57 -7.82 14.71
CA LEU A 85 6.49 -7.18 13.76
C LEU A 85 7.48 -8.23 13.23
N TYR A 86 7.48 -8.44 11.91
CA TYR A 86 8.36 -9.40 11.24
C TYR A 86 9.62 -8.73 10.73
N TRP A 87 9.47 -7.57 10.07
CA TRP A 87 10.58 -6.83 9.48
C TRP A 87 10.22 -5.35 9.39
N ALA A 88 11.22 -4.49 9.48
CA ALA A 88 11.05 -3.07 9.23
C ALA A 88 12.32 -2.46 8.64
N ASN A 89 12.16 -1.46 7.78
CA ASN A 89 13.28 -0.72 7.20
C ASN A 89 12.89 0.73 6.90
N THR A 90 13.87 1.62 7.05
CA THR A 90 13.74 3.03 6.67
C THR A 90 14.53 3.27 5.41
N VAL A 91 13.87 3.80 4.38
CA VAL A 91 14.46 4.01 3.06
C VAL A 91 14.47 5.49 2.73
N ARG A 92 15.60 5.99 2.21
CA ARG A 92 15.71 7.32 1.61
C ARG A 92 15.43 7.23 0.12
N LEU A 93 14.39 7.91 -0.34
CA LEU A 93 14.02 8.00 -1.75
C LEU A 93 15.04 8.84 -2.53
N LYS A 94 15.48 8.32 -3.68
CA LYS A 94 16.31 9.04 -4.65
C LYS A 94 15.49 10.08 -5.42
N ASP A 95 16.18 10.97 -6.12
CA ASP A 95 15.55 11.99 -6.98
C ASP A 95 14.66 11.39 -8.09
N GLU A 96 14.95 10.17 -8.52
CA GLU A 96 14.17 9.43 -9.52
C GLU A 96 12.98 8.66 -8.91
N GLN A 97 13.02 8.37 -7.60
CA GLN A 97 12.06 7.51 -6.88
C GLN A 97 11.02 8.34 -6.11
N VAL A 98 10.66 9.51 -6.63
CA VAL A 98 9.82 10.46 -5.91
C VAL A 98 8.35 10.01 -5.88
N PHE A 99 7.93 9.25 -6.88
CA PHE A 99 6.55 8.75 -7.02
C PHE A 99 6.44 7.24 -6.86
N TYR A 100 7.56 6.53 -6.68
CA TYR A 100 7.55 5.09 -6.51
C TYR A 100 8.80 4.59 -5.78
N TYR A 101 8.72 3.41 -5.18
CA TYR A 101 9.85 2.66 -4.67
C TYR A 101 9.62 1.17 -4.88
N ASP A 102 10.61 0.46 -5.42
CA ASP A 102 10.57 -0.98 -5.65
C ASP A 102 11.77 -1.69 -5.06
N ASP A 103 11.54 -2.90 -4.56
CA ASP A 103 12.56 -3.77 -3.97
C ASP A 103 12.01 -5.19 -3.84
N TYR A 104 12.71 -6.07 -3.13
CA TYR A 104 12.23 -7.40 -2.78
C TYR A 104 12.46 -7.74 -1.30
N ILE A 105 11.71 -8.72 -0.83
CA ILE A 105 11.91 -9.38 0.46
C ILE A 105 11.92 -10.90 0.26
N VAL A 106 12.50 -11.62 1.23
CA VAL A 106 12.40 -13.08 1.29
C VAL A 106 11.82 -13.45 2.65
N ILE A 107 10.73 -14.21 2.66
CA ILE A 107 10.06 -14.67 3.88
C ILE A 107 10.09 -16.19 3.91
N SER A 108 10.65 -16.74 4.99
CA SER A 108 10.78 -18.18 5.20
C SER A 108 9.57 -18.80 5.90
N GLN A 109 8.88 -18.04 6.74
CA GLN A 109 7.77 -18.56 7.54
C GLN A 109 6.44 -18.45 6.79
N PRO A 110 5.69 -19.55 6.63
CA PRO A 110 4.31 -19.46 6.17
C PRO A 110 3.45 -18.59 7.10
N GLY A 111 2.48 -17.88 6.53
CA GLY A 111 1.59 -17.02 7.30
C GLY A 111 0.89 -15.95 6.46
N ALA A 112 0.04 -15.18 7.13
CA ALA A 112 -0.56 -13.97 6.57
C ALA A 112 0.24 -12.75 7.05
N TYR A 113 0.57 -11.86 6.13
CA TYR A 113 1.41 -10.69 6.38
C TYR A 113 0.71 -9.42 5.90
N ILE A 114 0.94 -8.30 6.61
CA ILE A 114 0.58 -6.96 6.15
C ILE A 114 1.86 -6.17 5.99
N MET A 115 2.07 -5.59 4.81
CA MET A 115 3.03 -4.51 4.62
C MET A 115 2.33 -3.18 4.88
N LYS A 116 2.92 -2.32 5.71
CA LYS A 116 2.50 -0.94 5.95
C LYS A 116 3.65 -0.02 5.57
N VAL A 117 3.33 1.07 4.89
CA VAL A 117 4.30 2.08 4.48
C VAL A 117 3.90 3.40 5.11
N TYR A 118 4.85 4.08 5.73
CA TYR A 118 4.66 5.37 6.39
C TYR A 118 5.56 6.41 5.76
N SER A 119 5.13 7.67 5.77
CA SER A 119 6.04 8.79 5.57
C SER A 119 6.70 9.13 6.91
N LYS A 120 7.97 9.50 6.89
CA LYS A 120 8.61 10.09 8.07
C LYS A 120 7.95 11.42 8.50
N ASP A 121 7.26 12.10 7.58
CA ASP A 121 6.51 13.33 7.86
C ASP A 121 5.33 13.08 8.81
N ASN A 122 4.72 11.89 8.73
CA ASN A 122 3.63 11.48 9.62
C ASN A 122 3.74 9.96 9.90
N PRO A 123 4.51 9.56 10.91
CA PRO A 123 4.75 8.14 11.21
C PRO A 123 3.57 7.46 11.91
N THR A 124 2.50 8.20 12.25
CA THR A 124 1.33 7.64 12.95
C THR A 124 0.28 7.06 12.02
N VAL A 125 0.20 7.57 10.78
CA VAL A 125 -0.78 7.16 9.78
C VAL A 125 -0.06 6.52 8.59
N PRO A 126 -0.38 5.26 8.21
CA PRO A 126 0.24 4.65 7.06
C PRO A 126 -0.20 5.39 5.78
N LEU A 127 0.75 5.64 4.87
CA LEU A 127 0.48 6.08 3.51
C LEU A 127 -0.37 5.05 2.77
N THR A 128 -0.02 3.78 2.93
CA THR A 128 -0.74 2.65 2.35
C THR A 128 -0.40 1.37 3.10
N MET A 129 -1.23 0.35 2.89
CA MET A 129 -1.02 -0.98 3.40
C MET A 129 -1.58 -2.01 2.43
N ALA A 130 -0.95 -3.18 2.37
CA ALA A 130 -1.43 -4.30 1.58
C ALA A 130 -1.14 -5.61 2.28
N GLN A 131 -2.05 -6.57 2.09
CA GLN A 131 -1.95 -7.91 2.66
C GLN A 131 -1.42 -8.89 1.62
N PHE A 132 -0.55 -9.80 2.05
CA PHE A 132 -0.06 -10.92 1.25
C PHE A 132 0.10 -12.16 2.12
N PHE A 133 0.31 -13.30 1.48
CA PHE A 133 0.36 -14.61 2.12
C PHE A 133 1.59 -15.39 1.66
N VAL A 134 2.22 -16.07 2.61
CA VAL A 134 3.27 -17.04 2.33
C VAL A 134 2.71 -18.42 2.67
N ARG A 135 2.56 -19.29 1.68
CA ARG A 135 1.96 -20.63 1.81
C ARG A 135 2.65 -21.60 0.85
N GLN A 136 2.67 -22.89 1.21
CA GLN A 136 3.25 -23.95 0.36
C GLN A 136 2.41 -24.17 -0.90
#